data_AF-A0A329XGE5-F1
#
_entry.id   AF-A0A329XGE5-F1
#
_cell.length_a   1.000
_cell.length_b   1.000
_cell.length_c   1.000
_cell.angle_alpha   90.00
_cell.angle_beta   90.00
_cell.angle_gamma   90.00
#
_symmetry.space_group_name_H-M   'P 1'
#
loop_
_entity.id
_entity.type
_entity.pdbx_description
1 polymer ?
#
loop_
_entity_poly.entity_id
_entity_poly.type
_entity_poly.pdbx_seq_one_letter_code
_entity_poly.pdbx_strand_id
1 'polypeptide(L)'
;MEHLDDILSIGQGHELPENAEVLSVSPAVNFAENYPGGWGYIIAFTAEDQAIRDYVTNNTGYPGEHVESYPEAKQSGGGLEDIDISTITEPWRTGFAGDAALLLERPLGRGWLIIRGAPR
;
A
#
# COMPACT_ATOMS: atom_id res chain seq x y z
N MET A 1 9.45 -5.88 13.60
CA MET A 1 8.46 -4.78 13.68
C MET A 1 9.01 -3.53 14.39
N GLU A 2 10.21 -3.54 14.98
CA GLU A 2 10.75 -2.43 15.80
C GLU A 2 10.87 -1.06 15.09
N HIS A 3 10.75 -1.02 13.76
CA HIS A 3 10.83 0.21 12.96
C HIS A 3 9.55 0.53 12.18
N LEU A 4 8.43 -0.14 12.47
CA LEU A 4 7.18 0.10 11.75
C LEU A 4 6.70 1.55 11.94
N ASP A 5 6.67 2.04 13.17
CA ASP A 5 6.21 3.39 13.48
C ASP A 5 7.12 4.46 12.87
N ASP A 6 8.44 4.21 12.84
CA ASP A 6 9.40 5.08 12.18
C ASP A 6 9.12 5.16 10.67
N ILE A 7 8.81 4.03 10.04
CA ILE A 7 8.50 3.94 8.60
C ILE A 7 7.17 4.61 8.29
N LEU A 8 6.14 4.36 9.10
CA LEU A 8 4.83 4.97 8.97
C LEU A 8 4.89 6.49 9.19
N SER A 9 5.81 6.97 10.02
CA SER A 9 6.02 8.40 10.25
C SER A 9 6.78 9.11 9.12
N ILE A 10 7.27 8.40 8.11
CA ILE A 10 7.93 9.04 6.97
C ILE A 10 6.90 9.80 6.14
N GLY A 11 7.30 10.93 5.55
CA GLY A 11 6.46 11.60 4.57
C GLY A 11 5.36 12.44 5.18
N GLN A 12 4.13 12.21 4.70
CA GLN A 12 2.93 12.83 5.27
C GLN A 12 2.44 12.17 6.56
N GLY A 13 3.11 11.10 7.01
CA GLY A 13 2.57 10.23 8.05
C GLY A 13 1.51 9.32 7.46
N HIS A 14 1.62 8.04 7.77
CA HIS A 14 0.74 7.01 7.27
C HIS A 14 0.27 6.15 8.43
N GLU A 15 -0.93 5.61 8.29
CA GLU A 15 -1.50 4.66 9.24
C GLU A 15 -1.93 3.41 8.48
N LEU A 16 -2.17 2.33 9.21
CA LEU A 16 -2.78 1.12 8.69
C LEU A 16 -4.26 1.09 9.09
N PRO A 17 -5.08 0.24 8.45
CA PRO A 17 -6.45 0.01 8.88
C PRO A 17 -6.54 -0.36 10.37
N GLU A 18 -7.68 -0.08 10.99
CA GLU A 18 -7.92 -0.41 12.39
C GLU A 18 -7.70 -1.90 12.65
N ASN A 19 -6.97 -2.23 13.71
CA ASN A 19 -6.61 -3.60 14.10
C ASN A 19 -5.86 -4.40 13.01
N ALA A 20 -5.18 -3.71 12.08
CA ALA A 20 -4.36 -4.39 11.09
C ALA A 20 -3.22 -5.19 11.74
N GLU A 21 -3.05 -6.44 11.29
CA GLU A 21 -1.90 -7.27 11.60
C GLU A 21 -0.85 -7.12 10.51
N VAL A 22 0.35 -6.66 10.87
CA VAL A 22 1.46 -6.54 9.93
C VAL A 22 2.10 -7.90 9.71
N LEU A 23 2.05 -8.37 8.46
CA LEU A 23 2.67 -9.63 8.04
C LEU A 23 4.17 -9.47 7.78
N SER A 24 4.55 -8.39 7.10
CA SER A 24 5.94 -8.12 6.77
C SER A 24 6.20 -6.64 6.48
N VAL A 25 7.46 -6.25 6.63
CA VAL A 25 7.99 -4.96 6.19
C VAL A 25 9.26 -5.23 5.40
N SER A 26 9.32 -4.76 4.15
CA SER A 26 10.48 -4.94 3.28
C SER A 26 10.83 -3.65 2.54
N PRO A 27 12.11 -3.39 2.25
CA PRO A 27 12.49 -2.27 1.38
C PRO A 27 11.98 -2.51 -0.05
N ALA A 28 11.63 -1.42 -0.75
CA ALA A 28 11.26 -1.42 -2.17
C ALA A 28 12.52 -1.30 -3.04
N VAL A 29 13.29 -2.39 -3.13
CA VAL A 29 14.63 -2.42 -3.73
C VAL A 29 14.56 -2.21 -5.24
N ASN A 30 13.65 -2.90 -5.93
CA ASN A 30 13.47 -2.77 -7.38
C ASN A 30 12.98 -1.37 -7.74
N PHE A 31 12.14 -0.74 -6.90
CA PHE A 31 11.79 0.68 -7.09
C PHE A 31 13.02 1.59 -6.97
N ALA A 32 13.82 1.42 -5.90
CA ALA A 32 15.00 2.24 -5.64
C ALA A 32 16.09 2.08 -6.73
N GLU A 33 16.26 0.88 -7.29
CA GLU A 33 17.18 0.63 -8.40
C GLU A 33 16.76 1.33 -9.70
N ASN A 34 15.45 1.36 -9.98
CA ASN A 34 14.91 1.98 -11.18
C ASN A 34 14.75 3.50 -11.07
N TYR A 35 14.85 4.07 -9.86
CA TYR A 35 14.68 5.49 -9.59
C TYR A 35 15.92 6.06 -8.89
N PRO A 36 16.83 6.78 -9.60
CA PRO A 36 18.05 7.31 -9.01
C PRO A 36 17.79 8.15 -7.75
N GLY A 37 18.33 7.71 -6.61
CA GLY A 37 18.13 8.34 -5.30
C GLY A 37 16.77 8.06 -4.66
N GLY A 38 15.96 7.20 -5.27
CA GLY A 38 14.70 6.73 -4.73
C GLY A 38 14.90 5.79 -3.56
N TRP A 39 13.90 5.76 -2.68
CA TRP A 39 13.83 4.82 -1.56
C TRP A 39 12.36 4.44 -1.34
N GLY A 40 12.11 3.33 -0.67
CA GLY A 40 10.75 2.96 -0.30
C GLY A 40 10.67 1.74 0.61
N TYR A 41 9.49 1.54 1.17
CA TYR A 41 9.13 0.41 2.02
C TYR A 41 7.76 -0.12 1.60
N ILE A 42 7.57 -1.43 1.77
CA ILE A 42 6.34 -2.16 1.53
C ILE A 42 5.95 -2.82 2.84
N ILE A 43 4.76 -2.50 3.32
CA ILE A 43 4.18 -3.06 4.54
C ILE A 43 3.01 -3.93 4.09
N ALA A 44 3.17 -5.25 4.18
CA ALA A 44 2.09 -6.18 3.96
C ALA A 44 1.29 -6.35 5.25
N PHE A 45 -0.03 -6.30 5.17
CA PHE A 45 -0.91 -6.40 6.32
C PHE A 45 -2.17 -7.21 6.01
N THR A 46 -2.82 -7.68 7.08
CA THR A 46 -4.19 -8.17 7.05
C THR A 46 -5.06 -7.32 7.95
N ALA A 47 -6.32 -7.13 7.58
CA ALA A 47 -7.30 -6.40 8.37
C ALA A 47 -8.70 -6.89 8.04
N GLU A 48 -9.67 -6.60 8.91
CA GLU A 48 -11.07 -6.91 8.63
C GLU A 48 -11.58 -6.11 7.42
N ASP A 49 -12.49 -6.71 6.65
CA ASP A 49 -13.07 -6.09 5.44
C ASP A 49 -13.56 -4.66 5.73
N GLN A 50 -14.38 -4.48 6.77
CA GLN A 50 -14.91 -3.17 7.13
C GLN A 50 -13.82 -2.16 7.50
N ALA A 51 -12.79 -2.59 8.24
CA ALA A 51 -11.67 -1.73 8.60
C ALA A 51 -10.91 -1.25 7.35
N ILE A 52 -10.77 -2.11 6.33
CA ILE A 52 -10.17 -1.72 5.04
C ILE A 52 -11.06 -0.71 4.31
N ARG A 53 -12.38 -0.91 4.27
CA ARG A 53 -13.31 0.04 3.63
C ARG A 53 -13.31 1.41 4.31
N ASP A 54 -13.31 1.42 5.63
CA ASP A 54 -13.28 2.66 6.41
C ASP A 54 -11.94 3.37 6.20
N TYR A 55 -10.84 2.62 6.22
CA TYR A 55 -9.51 3.15 5.92
C TYR A 55 -9.43 3.79 4.53
N VAL A 56 -9.95 3.12 3.49
CA VAL A 56 -9.98 3.66 2.12
C VAL A 56 -10.80 4.95 2.07
N THR A 57 -11.98 4.96 2.71
CA THR A 57 -12.87 6.13 2.72
C THR A 57 -12.26 7.34 3.42
N ASN A 58 -11.55 7.10 4.52
CA ASN A 58 -10.99 8.16 5.36
C ASN A 58 -9.66 8.71 4.82
N ASN A 59 -8.85 7.84 4.22
CA ASN A 59 -7.47 8.16 3.84
C ASN A 59 -7.26 8.36 2.34
N THR A 60 -8.26 8.11 1.49
CA THR A 60 -8.16 8.27 0.04
C THR A 60 -9.31 9.09 -0.53
N GLY A 61 -9.25 9.40 -1.83
CA GLY A 61 -10.37 10.03 -2.55
C GLY A 61 -11.46 9.06 -3.02
N TYR A 62 -11.39 7.78 -2.65
CA TYR A 62 -12.30 6.73 -3.10
C TYR A 62 -13.24 6.26 -1.98
N PRO A 63 -14.54 6.05 -2.26
CA PRO A 63 -15.44 5.40 -1.32
C PRO A 63 -15.10 3.91 -1.14
N GLY A 64 -14.80 3.50 0.10
CA GLY A 64 -14.46 2.13 0.46
C GLY A 64 -15.58 1.11 0.21
N GLU A 65 -16.84 1.56 0.25
CA GLU A 65 -18.01 0.73 -0.08
C GLU A 65 -17.99 0.18 -1.52
N HIS A 66 -17.23 0.81 -2.43
CA HIS A 66 -17.18 0.45 -3.84
C HIS A 66 -15.89 -0.26 -4.24
N VAL A 67 -15.03 -0.65 -3.29
CA VAL A 67 -13.72 -1.28 -3.58
C VAL A 67 -13.85 -2.51 -4.47
N GLU A 68 -14.89 -3.33 -4.27
CA GLU A 68 -15.15 -4.52 -5.07
C GLU A 68 -15.55 -4.21 -6.52
N SER A 69 -16.11 -3.02 -6.78
CA SER A 69 -16.57 -2.62 -8.10
C SER A 69 -15.50 -1.90 -8.93
N TYR A 70 -14.33 -1.61 -8.34
CA TYR A 70 -13.27 -0.90 -9.06
C TYR A 70 -12.51 -1.79 -10.05
N PRO A 71 -11.95 -1.20 -11.12
CA PRO A 71 -11.12 -1.94 -12.07
C PRO A 71 -9.91 -2.57 -11.40
N GLU A 72 -9.54 -3.76 -11.87
CA GLU A 72 -8.32 -4.41 -11.42
C GLU A 72 -7.08 -3.57 -11.75
N ALA A 73 -6.16 -3.51 -10.79
CA ALA A 73 -4.84 -2.97 -10.96
C ALA A 73 -4.04 -3.84 -11.93
N LYS A 74 -3.28 -3.17 -12.79
CA LYS A 74 -2.32 -3.83 -13.68
C LYS A 74 -0.91 -3.64 -13.13
N GLN A 75 -0.01 -4.57 -13.46
CA GLN A 75 1.42 -4.38 -13.23
C GLN A 75 1.83 -3.07 -13.89
N SER A 76 2.17 -2.08 -13.07
CA SER A 76 2.51 -0.73 -13.51
C SER A 76 3.57 -0.16 -12.59
N GLY A 77 4.42 0.71 -13.14
CA GLY A 77 5.46 1.37 -12.35
C GLY A 77 4.89 2.20 -11.19
N GLY A 78 5.77 2.55 -10.27
CA GLY A 78 5.45 3.37 -9.12
C GLY A 78 5.03 2.56 -7.90
N GLY A 79 5.85 1.61 -7.48
CA GLY A 79 5.76 0.90 -6.20
C GLY A 79 5.28 -0.54 -6.27
N LEU A 80 4.98 -1.06 -7.45
CA LEU A 80 4.66 -2.48 -7.65
C LEU A 80 5.86 -3.27 -8.19
N GLU A 81 7.02 -2.64 -8.38
CA GLU A 81 8.23 -3.29 -8.93
C GLU A 81 8.72 -4.45 -8.03
N ASP A 82 8.43 -4.37 -6.74
CA ASP A 82 8.80 -5.35 -5.72
C ASP A 82 7.62 -6.29 -5.34
N ILE A 83 6.46 -6.13 -5.98
CA ILE A 83 5.25 -6.94 -5.70
C ILE A 83 4.87 -7.74 -6.94
N ASP A 84 4.75 -9.05 -6.78
CA ASP A 84 4.22 -9.91 -7.83
C ASP A 84 2.69 -9.84 -7.85
N ILE A 85 2.14 -8.90 -8.64
CA ILE A 85 0.69 -8.69 -8.74
C ILE A 85 -0.05 -9.92 -9.27
N SER A 86 0.64 -10.82 -9.98
CA SER A 86 0.02 -12.04 -10.52
C SER A 86 -0.39 -13.04 -9.44
N THR A 87 0.16 -12.86 -8.22
CA THR A 87 -0.16 -13.67 -7.04
C THR A 87 -1.34 -13.11 -6.23
N ILE A 88 -1.86 -11.94 -6.61
CA ILE A 88 -2.90 -11.21 -5.90
C ILE A 88 -4.23 -11.40 -6.64
N THR A 89 -5.25 -11.85 -5.94
CA THR A 89 -6.59 -12.04 -6.51
C THR A 89 -7.29 -10.70 -6.69
N GLU A 90 -7.79 -10.42 -7.90
CA GLU A 90 -8.52 -9.20 -8.26
C GLU A 90 -7.89 -7.93 -7.66
N PRO A 91 -6.60 -7.65 -7.92
CA PRO A 91 -5.87 -6.60 -7.22
C PRO A 91 -6.53 -5.24 -7.47
N TRP A 92 -6.65 -4.39 -6.45
CA TRP A 92 -7.05 -2.99 -6.65
C TRP A 92 -6.02 -2.06 -6.04
N ARG A 93 -5.66 -1.01 -6.78
CA ARG A 93 -4.63 -0.06 -6.38
C ARG A 93 -5.17 1.35 -6.40
N THR A 94 -4.79 2.12 -5.38
CA THR A 94 -4.98 3.56 -5.34
C THR A 94 -3.74 4.26 -4.78
N GLY A 95 -3.62 5.57 -5.02
CA GLY A 95 -2.56 6.40 -4.48
C GLY A 95 -3.07 7.24 -3.32
N PHE A 96 -2.20 7.55 -2.37
CA PHE A 96 -2.43 8.62 -1.41
C PHE A 96 -1.98 9.97 -2.01
N ALA A 97 -2.45 11.07 -1.45
CA ALA A 97 -1.94 12.39 -1.82
C ALA A 97 -0.46 12.49 -1.38
N GLY A 98 0.49 12.23 -2.28
CA GLY A 98 1.91 12.32 -1.98
C GLY A 98 2.67 11.02 -2.21
N ASP A 99 3.25 10.47 -1.15
CA ASP A 99 4.38 9.55 -1.18
C ASP A 99 4.02 8.10 -0.83
N ALA A 100 2.74 7.73 -0.89
CA ALA A 100 2.31 6.36 -0.67
C ALA A 100 1.30 5.85 -1.71
N ALA A 101 1.24 4.53 -1.86
CA ALA A 101 0.20 3.82 -2.59
C ALA A 101 -0.38 2.69 -1.74
N LEU A 102 -1.67 2.40 -1.94
CA LEU A 102 -2.37 1.27 -1.35
C LEU A 102 -2.67 0.24 -2.44
N LEU A 103 -2.30 -1.00 -2.20
CA LEU A 103 -2.70 -2.16 -3.00
C LEU A 103 -3.53 -3.08 -2.11
N LEU A 104 -4.70 -3.49 -2.58
CA LEU A 104 -5.60 -4.40 -1.87
C LEU A 104 -5.85 -5.64 -2.72
N GLU A 105 -5.94 -6.78 -2.06
CA GLU A 105 -6.47 -8.01 -2.63
C GLU A 105 -7.98 -8.08 -2.44
N ARG A 106 -8.69 -8.65 -3.41
CA ARG A 106 -10.13 -8.90 -3.30
C ARG A 106 -10.45 -10.40 -3.42
N PRO A 107 -11.37 -10.93 -2.59
CA PRO A 107 -12.14 -10.25 -1.54
C PRO A 107 -11.26 -9.68 -0.42
N LEU A 108 -11.72 -8.60 0.22
CA LEU A 108 -10.91 -7.84 1.17
C LEU A 108 -10.45 -8.67 2.37
N GLY A 109 -9.20 -8.46 2.76
CA GLY A 109 -8.58 -9.11 3.93
C GLY A 109 -7.07 -8.96 3.98
N ARG A 110 -6.42 -8.73 2.83
CA ARG A 110 -4.98 -8.50 2.72
C ARG A 110 -4.69 -7.25 1.89
N GLY A 111 -3.66 -6.51 2.28
CA GLY A 111 -3.23 -5.31 1.60
C GLY A 111 -1.74 -5.02 1.76
N TRP A 112 -1.27 -4.07 0.96
CA TRP A 112 0.09 -3.57 0.97
C TRP A 112 0.06 -2.05 0.96
N LEU A 113 0.66 -1.45 1.98
CA LEU A 113 0.96 -0.02 2.02
C LEU A 113 2.40 0.19 1.50
N ILE A 114 2.53 1.00 0.46
CA ILE A 114 3.78 1.17 -0.29
C ILE A 114 4.20 2.63 -0.17
N ILE A 115 5.17 2.91 0.70
CA ILE A 115 5.69 4.26 0.98
C ILE A 115 6.97 4.46 0.18
N ARG A 116 7.10 5.57 -0.55
CA ARG A 116 8.19 5.81 -1.51
C ARG A 116 8.53 7.28 -1.59
N GLY A 117 9.81 7.60 -1.61
CA GLY A 117 10.28 8.97 -1.82
C GLY A 117 11.28 9.10 -2.96
N ALA A 118 11.37 10.33 -3.47
CA ALA A 118 12.45 10.80 -4.32
C ALA A 118 13.63 11.27 -3.45
N PRO A 119 14.84 11.41 -4.03
CA PRO A 119 15.94 12.05 -3.31
C PRO A 119 15.53 13.47 -2.91
N ARG A 120 15.81 13.84 -1.65
CA ARG A 120 15.61 15.19 -1.13
C ARG A 120 16.59 16.18 -1.74
#